data_AF-A0A9D9D5I0-F1
#
_entry.id   AF-A0A9D9D5I0-F1
#
_cell.length_a   1.000
_cell.length_b   1.000
_cell.length_c   1.000
_cell.angle_alpha   90.00
_cell.angle_beta   90.00
_cell.angle_gamma   90.00
#
_symmetry.space_group_name_H-M   'P 1'
#
loop_
_entity.id
_entity.type
_entity.pdbx_description
1 polymer ?
#
loop_
_entity_poly.entity_id
_entity_poly.type
_entity_poly.pdbx_seq_one_letter_code
_entity_poly.pdbx_strand_id
1 'polypeptide(L)'
;MRRTRKYNYSDTEEISSKKLFYLLVIILGLCIFIITFVASDYSIVQVIKLNKMKKELYSEINQLKMQQDSLKAERLRLERDLEYIEKIARERYRMVKKGERVFKVIEK
;
A
#
# COMPACT_ATOMS: atom_id res chain seq x y z
N MET A 1 37.93 19.63 70.75
CA MET A 1 37.30 20.73 69.97
C MET A 1 36.92 20.18 68.59
N ARG A 2 35.62 19.96 68.29
CA ARG A 2 35.16 19.45 66.98
C ARG A 2 34.42 20.56 66.26
N ARG A 3 35.00 21.09 65.17
CA ARG A 3 34.35 22.08 64.30
C ARG A 3 33.33 21.35 63.42
N THR A 4 32.05 21.61 63.61
CA THR A 4 31.00 21.15 62.70
C THR A 4 31.00 22.04 61.45
N ARG A 5 31.27 21.46 60.27
CA ARG A 5 31.10 22.16 58.99
C ARG A 5 29.61 22.36 58.77
N LYS A 6 29.15 23.61 58.77
CA LYS A 6 27.81 23.97 58.30
C LYS A 6 27.80 23.81 56.78
N TYR A 7 26.99 22.89 56.27
CA TYR A 7 26.70 22.83 54.83
C TYR A 7 25.74 23.97 54.51
N ASN A 8 26.15 24.86 53.60
CA ASN A 8 25.31 25.95 53.12
C ASN A 8 24.21 25.37 52.22
N TYR A 9 22.97 25.43 52.70
CA TYR A 9 21.76 24.95 52.03
C TYR A 9 21.52 25.67 50.67
N SER A 10 21.98 26.91 50.53
CA SER A 10 21.88 27.70 49.29
C SER A 10 22.63 27.09 48.10
N ASP A 11 23.76 26.43 48.35
CA ASP A 11 24.58 25.84 47.26
C ASP A 11 23.91 24.58 46.68
N THR A 12 23.10 23.87 47.48
CA THR A 12 22.39 22.67 47.02
C THR A 12 21.16 22.98 46.15
N GLU A 13 20.47 24.09 46.42
CA GLU A 13 19.33 24.59 45.63
C GLU A 13 19.76 25.00 44.21
N GLU A 14 20.88 25.73 44.10
CA GLU A 14 21.41 26.14 42.80
C GLU A 14 21.90 24.96 41.95
N ILE A 15 22.59 23.99 42.56
CA ILE A 15 23.09 22.79 41.85
C ILE A 15 21.91 21.92 41.38
N SER A 16 20.83 21.83 42.17
CA SER A 16 19.61 21.10 41.80
C SER A 16 18.90 21.73 40.60
N SER A 17 18.76 23.06 40.61
CA SER A 17 18.11 23.83 39.53
C SER A 17 18.87 23.73 38.21
N LYS A 18 20.21 23.80 38.25
CA LYS A 18 21.09 23.63 37.08
C LYS A 18 20.99 22.22 36.50
N LYS A 19 20.94 21.18 37.36
CA LYS A 19 20.74 19.78 36.91
C LYS A 19 19.39 19.55 36.24
N LEU A 20 18.31 20.13 36.78
CA LEU A 20 16.98 20.06 36.16
C LEU A 20 16.96 20.76 34.80
N PHE A 21 17.64 21.91 34.68
CA PHE A 21 17.78 22.60 33.40
C PHE A 21 18.54 21.76 32.36
N TYR A 22 19.68 21.16 32.73
CA TYR A 22 20.42 20.27 31.82
C TYR A 22 19.59 19.03 31.42
N LEU A 23 18.83 18.46 32.35
CA LEU A 23 17.94 17.33 32.06
C LEU A 23 16.82 17.72 31.08
N LEU A 24 16.24 18.91 31.25
CA LEU A 24 15.26 19.47 30.32
C LEU A 24 15.85 19.68 28.92
N VAL A 25 17.06 20.25 28.83
CA VAL A 25 17.75 20.46 27.54
C VAL A 25 18.05 19.13 26.84
N ILE A 26 18.48 18.11 27.58
CA ILE A 26 18.73 16.77 27.03
C ILE A 26 17.43 16.15 26.51
N ILE A 27 16.34 16.22 27.28
CA ILE A 27 15.04 15.72 26.87
C ILE A 27 14.56 16.44 25.60
N LEU A 28 14.69 17.77 25.56
CA LEU A 28 14.26 18.58 24.43
C LEU A 28 15.07 18.27 23.16
N GLY A 29 16.39 18.07 23.30
CA GLY A 29 17.25 17.61 22.21
C GLY A 29 16.87 16.21 21.71
N LEU A 30 16.56 15.28 22.61
CA LEU A 30 16.08 13.94 22.28
C LEU A 30 14.73 13.98 21.54
N CYS A 31 13.80 14.83 21.98
CA CYS A 31 12.52 15.03 21.32
C CYS A 31 12.70 15.56 19.90
N ILE A 32 13.54 16.58 19.70
CA ILE A 32 13.86 17.11 18.37
C ILE A 32 14.49 16.03 17.49
N PHE A 33 15.45 15.26 18.04
CA PHE A 33 16.08 14.16 17.32
C PHE A 33 15.06 13.12 16.86
N ILE A 34 14.16 12.67 17.75
CA ILE A 34 13.10 11.71 17.40
C ILE A 34 12.16 12.28 16.34
N ILE A 35 11.73 13.55 16.47
CA ILE A 35 10.85 14.19 15.49
C ILE A 35 11.52 14.25 14.12
N THR A 36 12.78 14.69 14.04
CA THR A 36 13.52 14.73 12.77
C THR A 36 13.76 13.34 12.20
N PHE A 37 14.01 12.32 13.02
CA PHE A 37 14.24 10.96 12.56
C PHE A 37 12.96 10.32 11.98
N VAL A 38 11.80 10.60 12.60
CA VAL A 38 10.50 10.07 12.15
C VAL A 38 9.96 10.86 10.95
N ALA A 39 10.14 12.18 10.93
CA ALA A 39 9.62 13.07 9.88
C ALA A 39 10.56 13.27 8.68
N SER A 40 11.83 12.85 8.76
CA SER A 40 12.75 12.94 7.63
C SER A 40 12.34 11.99 6.50
N ASP A 41 12.60 12.41 5.27
CA ASP A 41 12.23 11.72 4.02
C ASP A 41 12.79 10.29 3.90
N TYR A 42 13.73 9.94 4.77
CA TYR A 42 14.37 8.62 4.85
C TYR A 42 13.83 7.72 5.97
N SER A 43 12.70 8.09 6.59
CA SER A 43 12.05 7.26 7.60
C SER A 43 11.77 5.86 7.04
N ILE A 44 12.08 4.83 7.82
CA ILE A 44 11.93 3.41 7.47
C ILE A 44 10.50 3.09 6.99
N VAL A 45 9.53 3.85 7.48
CA VAL A 45 8.11 3.79 7.06
C VAL A 45 7.96 4.02 5.55
N GLN A 46 8.71 4.95 4.96
CA GLN A 46 8.63 5.24 3.52
C GLN A 46 9.15 4.06 2.70
N VAL A 47 10.25 3.45 3.11
CA VAL A 47 10.81 2.27 2.44
C VAL A 47 9.82 1.11 2.47
N ILE A 48 9.16 0.88 3.60
CA ILE A 48 8.13 -0.16 3.72
C ILE A 48 6.93 0.15 2.81
N LYS A 49 6.47 1.41 2.79
CA LYS A 49 5.36 1.84 1.93
C LYS A 49 5.70 1.67 0.45
N LEU A 50 6.89 2.08 0.03
CA LEU A 50 7.37 1.96 -1.34
C LEU A 50 7.48 0.49 -1.77
N ASN A 51 7.99 -0.38 -0.90
CA ASN A 51 8.05 -1.81 -1.18
C ASN A 51 6.66 -2.44 -1.32
N LYS A 52 5.69 -2.02 -0.51
CA LYS A 52 4.30 -2.48 -0.62
C LYS A 52 3.67 -2.02 -1.94
N MET A 53 3.79 -0.73 -2.28
CA MET A 53 3.29 -0.18 -3.55
C MET A 53 3.93 -0.87 -4.75
N LYS A 54 5.25 -1.12 -4.70
CA LYS A 54 5.96 -1.88 -5.73
C LYS A 54 5.34 -3.26 -5.92
N LYS A 55 5.11 -4.01 -4.83
CA LYS A 55 4.53 -5.35 -4.88
C LYS A 55 3.11 -5.34 -5.48
N GLU A 56 2.28 -4.37 -5.07
CA GLU A 56 0.93 -4.20 -5.60
C GLU A 56 0.96 -3.91 -7.10
N LEU A 57 1.82 -2.98 -7.53
CA LEU A 57 1.97 -2.63 -8.95
C LEU A 57 2.43 -3.81 -9.80
N TYR A 58 3.39 -4.62 -9.32
CA TYR A 58 3.78 -5.84 -10.03
C TYR A 58 2.65 -6.87 -10.12
N SER A 59 1.83 -7.00 -9.07
CA SER A 59 0.66 -7.87 -9.10
C SER A 59 -0.34 -7.41 -10.16
N GLU A 60 -0.59 -6.10 -10.22
CA GLU A 60 -1.50 -5.50 -11.21
C GLU A 60 -0.97 -5.69 -12.64
N ILE A 61 0.32 -5.46 -12.88
CA ILE A 61 0.96 -5.71 -14.17
C ILE A 61 0.78 -7.18 -14.60
N ASN A 62 0.98 -8.12 -13.68
CA ASN A 62 0.81 -9.54 -13.99
C ASN A 62 -0.65 -9.88 -14.30
N GLN A 63 -1.61 -9.33 -13.55
CA GLN A 63 -3.03 -9.53 -13.82
C GLN A 63 -3.42 -8.97 -15.19
N LEU A 64 -2.99 -7.74 -15.52
CA LEU A 64 -3.25 -7.12 -16.81
C LEU A 64 -2.61 -7.91 -17.96
N LYS A 65 -1.41 -8.46 -17.75
CA LYS A 65 -0.75 -9.31 -18.74
C LYS A 65 -1.52 -10.60 -18.99
N MET A 66 -1.99 -11.27 -17.92
CA MET A 66 -2.83 -12.46 -18.06
C MET A 66 -4.14 -12.15 -18.81
N GLN A 67 -4.79 -11.02 -18.50
CA GLN A 67 -5.99 -10.57 -19.20
C GLN A 67 -5.71 -10.28 -20.68
N GLN A 68 -4.58 -9.64 -20.97
CA GLN A 68 -4.17 -9.35 -22.34
C GLN A 68 -3.96 -10.65 -23.13
N ASP A 69 -3.28 -11.64 -22.54
CA ASP A 69 -3.02 -12.92 -23.18
C ASP A 69 -4.31 -13.73 -23.40
N SER A 70 -5.24 -13.71 -22.43
CA SER A 70 -6.55 -14.33 -22.61
C SER A 70 -7.36 -13.67 -23.72
N LEU A 71 -7.38 -12.33 -23.77
CA LEU A 71 -8.08 -11.57 -24.81
C LEU A 71 -7.45 -11.78 -26.19
N LYS A 72 -6.13 -11.90 -26.28
CA LYS A 72 -5.44 -12.26 -27.54
C LYS A 72 -5.82 -13.66 -27.99
N ALA A 73 -5.87 -14.63 -27.09
CA ALA A 73 -6.28 -15.99 -27.40
C ALA A 73 -7.75 -16.04 -27.87
N GLU A 74 -8.65 -15.30 -27.21
CA GLU A 74 -10.04 -15.17 -27.61
C GLU A 74 -10.17 -14.51 -28.99
N ARG A 75 -9.43 -13.42 -29.23
CA ARG A 75 -9.39 -12.76 -30.53
C ARG A 75 -8.93 -13.71 -31.64
N LEU A 76 -7.88 -14.49 -31.41
CA LEU A 76 -7.40 -15.47 -32.39
C LEU A 76 -8.45 -16.56 -32.69
N ARG A 77 -9.21 -16.99 -31.68
CA ARG A 77 -10.34 -17.92 -31.88
C ARG A 77 -11.44 -17.27 -32.71
N LEU A 78 -11.82 -16.03 -32.40
CA LEU A 78 -12.82 -15.28 -33.17
C LEU A 78 -12.38 -14.96 -34.61
N GLU A 79 -11.07 -14.87 -34.90
CA GLU A 79 -10.58 -14.61 -36.26
C GLU A 79 -10.45 -15.90 -37.10
N ARG A 80 -10.11 -17.03 -36.48
CA ARG A 80 -9.71 -18.25 -37.21
C ARG A 80 -10.71 -19.40 -37.11
N ASP A 81 -11.63 -19.36 -36.15
CA ASP A 81 -12.55 -20.46 -35.88
C ASP A 81 -13.99 -20.07 -36.24
N LEU A 82 -14.39 -20.41 -37.47
CA LEU A 82 -15.74 -20.18 -37.98
C LEU A 82 -16.82 -20.91 -37.17
N GLU A 83 -16.51 -22.08 -36.62
CA GLU A 83 -17.44 -22.90 -35.85
C GLU A 83 -17.72 -22.26 -34.49
N TYR A 84 -16.68 -21.71 -33.85
CA TYR A 84 -16.80 -20.90 -32.64
C TYR A 84 -17.62 -19.62 -32.85
N ILE A 85 -17.43 -18.93 -33.98
CA ILE A 85 -18.22 -17.75 -34.34
C ILE A 85 -19.68 -18.13 -34.56
N GLU A 86 -19.96 -19.19 -35.30
CA GLU A 86 -21.33 -19.67 -35.55
C GLU A 86 -22.03 -20.07 -34.24
N LYS A 87 -21.31 -20.72 -33.32
CA LYS A 87 -21.81 -21.05 -31.98
C LYS A 87 -22.20 -19.79 -31.21
N ILE A 88 -21.34 -18.77 -31.14
CA ILE A 88 -21.65 -17.50 -30.46
C ILE A 88 -22.82 -16.78 -31.13
N ALA A 89 -22.86 -16.75 -32.46
CA ALA A 89 -23.92 -16.13 -33.23
C ALA A 89 -25.29 -16.77 -32.92
N ARG A 90 -25.35 -18.11 -32.84
CA ARG A 90 -26.58 -18.85 -32.51
C ARG A 90 -26.94 -18.77 -31.03
N GLU A 91 -25.99 -18.97 -30.12
CA GLU A 91 -26.24 -19.06 -28.67
C GLU A 91 -26.45 -17.69 -28.00
N ARG A 92 -25.55 -16.73 -28.25
CA ARG A 92 -25.60 -15.41 -27.61
C ARG A 92 -26.48 -14.43 -28.36
N TYR A 93 -26.41 -14.44 -29.69
CA TYR A 93 -27.09 -13.44 -30.53
C TYR A 93 -28.35 -13.96 -31.22
N ARG A 94 -28.63 -15.27 -31.15
CA ARG A 94 -29.79 -15.92 -31.80
C ARG A 94 -29.90 -15.61 -33.30
N MET A 95 -28.75 -15.40 -33.95
CA MET A 95 -28.67 -15.19 -35.38
C MET A 95 -29.01 -16.50 -36.12
N VAL A 96 -29.76 -16.37 -37.21
CA VAL A 96 -30.22 -17.49 -38.05
C VAL A 96 -29.96 -17.19 -39.51
N LYS A 97 -29.65 -18.24 -40.29
CA LYS A 97 -29.50 -18.10 -41.74
C LYS A 97 -30.87 -17.84 -42.38
N LYS A 98 -30.86 -17.24 -43.57
CA LYS A 98 -32.08 -16.93 -44.32
C LYS A 98 -32.89 -18.21 -44.56
N GLY A 99 -34.05 -18.33 -43.92
CA GLY A 99 -34.94 -19.51 -44.01
C GLY A 99 -35.02 -20.37 -42.75
N GLU A 100 -34.18 -20.14 -41.73
CA GLU A 100 -34.24 -20.83 -40.43
C GLU A 100 -35.14 -20.08 -39.42
N ARG A 101 -35.75 -20.80 -38.46
CA ARG A 101 -36.66 -20.23 -37.43
C ARG A 101 -36.09 -20.42 -36.02
N VAL A 102 -36.08 -19.37 -35.19
CA VAL A 102 -35.68 -19.43 -33.77
C VAL A 102 -36.90 -19.78 -32.91
N PHE A 103 -36.78 -20.81 -32.07
CA PHE A 103 -37.80 -21.16 -31.08
C PHE A 103 -37.30 -20.78 -29.68
N LYS A 104 -38.09 -19.99 -28.94
CA LYS A 104 -37.86 -19.70 -27.53
C LYS A 104 -38.78 -20.60 -26.72
N VAL A 105 -38.21 -21.49 -25.90
CA VAL A 105 -39.00 -22.29 -24.95
C VAL A 105 -39.48 -21.34 -23.84
N ILE A 106 -40.80 -21.27 -23.66
CA ILE A 106 -41.45 -20.56 -22.56
C ILE A 106 -41.92 -21.67 -21.61
N GLU A 107 -41.36 -21.75 -20.41
CA GLU A 107 -41.87 -22.66 -19.38
C GLU A 107 -43.24 -22.16 -18.90
N LYS A 108 -44.13 -23.10 -18.62
CA LYS A 108 -45.57 -22.89 -18.43
C LYS A 108 -45.92 -22.48 -17.01
#